data_AF-A0AB34IRH5-F1
#
_entry.id   AF-A0AB34IRH5-F1
#
_cell.length_a   1.000
_cell.length_b   1.000
_cell.length_c   1.000
_cell.angle_alpha   90.00
_cell.angle_beta   90.00
_cell.angle_gamma   90.00
#
_symmetry.space_group_name_H-M   'P 1'
#
loop_
_entity.id
_entity.type
_entity.pdbx_description
1 polymer ?
#
loop_
_entity_poly.entity_id
_entity_poly.type
_entity_poly.pdbx_seq_one_letter_code
_entity_poly.pdbx_strand_id
1 'polypeptide(L)'
;MESGRYRWGAVIDAGSSGTRLRIFHWREVGRDELPQMREHRPKSEHDADLLRRRPGLSSFATKPLLAAQQILALLDQARRWIPVPQHSSTPLYLKATAGLRLVPPAQSKEILDTLRIVLSNSSVCPFRFAGARVITGEEEALFGWLSINALLGVLQGPPERRVGWLDLGGASAQMAAELSTPPPHDAPDAASVQQVHLPHETIYLFRISHLRFGREEAFRRSCRSLLRASESVDRDGATVRHAHPCLTLGDEISVWMTSPTNTHARREWVFYGEGNAPRCASLISTLLPEAVPCTAWSEGCSAMAVSPTRSFYGAGNYFYTAKQLEHSRSGVRVAGSLNVSAADYWRHAHHMCSQTWNETKAAWNESEWKHVRYGCFSGLYISELLLTSHGLPPEAKLVSVARSFDGTVVDWTLGSLLYDVALFPHRKPHSARSLRAEWHGRRYKGGRVAEPSSAATAAALSAMLERNKRQSQIEVPSALAKFIWNWVLPRNCNINLPLSMTPFWCLLPVGWMMLLMILAWLVGRGWMRRAGKQHQRTRHVGFHSTWNSARTMIVPQ
;
A
#
# COMPACT_ATOMS: atom_id res chain seq x y z
N MET A 1 -32.28 11.89 9.74
CA MET A 1 -30.88 11.58 9.40
C MET A 1 -30.23 12.88 8.97
N GLU A 2 -29.31 13.44 9.75
CA GLU A 2 -28.65 14.71 9.45
C GLU A 2 -27.90 14.63 8.10
N SER A 3 -28.35 15.40 7.11
CA SER A 3 -27.85 15.37 5.73
C SER A 3 -26.56 16.20 5.57
N GLY A 4 -25.49 15.80 6.25
CA GLY A 4 -24.16 16.37 5.98
C GLY A 4 -23.63 15.91 4.62
N ARG A 5 -23.02 16.82 3.84
CA ARG A 5 -22.32 16.43 2.60
C ARG A 5 -21.09 15.56 2.96
N TYR A 6 -21.03 14.35 2.41
CA TYR A 6 -19.89 13.46 2.55
C TYR A 6 -18.85 13.71 1.45
N ARG A 7 -17.57 13.69 1.82
CA ARG A 7 -16.44 13.75 0.91
C ARG A 7 -15.68 12.43 0.90
N TRP A 8 -14.98 12.20 -0.20
CA TRP A 8 -14.18 11.01 -0.46
C TRP A 8 -12.77 11.42 -0.84
N GLY A 9 -11.80 10.52 -0.65
CA GLY A 9 -10.42 10.69 -1.09
C GLY A 9 -9.74 9.35 -1.25
N ALA A 10 -8.81 9.25 -2.20
CA ALA A 10 -8.09 8.02 -2.48
C ALA A 10 -6.58 8.25 -2.52
N VAL A 11 -5.83 7.35 -1.90
CA VAL A 11 -4.37 7.34 -1.89
C VAL A 11 -3.88 6.00 -2.39
N ILE A 12 -3.03 6.01 -3.41
CA ILE A 12 -2.27 4.86 -3.88
C ILE A 12 -0.90 4.91 -3.22
N ASP A 13 -0.70 4.06 -2.21
CA ASP A 13 0.59 3.78 -1.58
C ASP A 13 1.42 2.88 -2.52
N ALA A 14 2.46 3.42 -3.13
CA ALA A 14 3.41 2.67 -3.93
C ALA A 14 4.68 2.30 -3.13
N GLY A 15 4.51 1.38 -2.19
CA GLY A 15 5.56 0.80 -1.37
C GLY A 15 6.54 -0.11 -2.11
N SER A 16 7.64 -0.47 -1.45
CA SER A 16 8.72 -1.30 -2.02
C SER A 16 8.29 -2.75 -2.32
N SER A 17 7.49 -3.35 -1.44
CA SER A 17 7.04 -4.75 -1.56
C SER A 17 5.72 -4.91 -2.34
N GLY A 18 5.05 -3.81 -2.65
CA GLY A 18 3.75 -3.82 -3.32
C GLY A 18 3.05 -2.46 -3.26
N THR A 19 2.00 -2.33 -4.05
CA THR A 19 1.18 -1.11 -4.18
C THR A 19 -0.23 -1.35 -3.65
N ARG A 20 -0.78 -0.39 -2.91
CA ARG A 20 -2.07 -0.52 -2.19
C ARG A 20 -2.94 0.70 -2.45
N LEU A 21 -4.22 0.47 -2.70
CA LEU A 21 -5.22 1.52 -2.77
C LEU A 21 -5.91 1.67 -1.41
N ARG A 22 -5.95 2.90 -0.90
CA ARG A 22 -6.66 3.29 0.31
C ARG A 22 -7.73 4.30 -0.06
N ILE A 23 -8.96 4.03 0.35
CA ILE A 23 -10.12 4.88 0.06
C ILE A 23 -10.66 5.35 1.41
N PHE A 24 -10.83 6.65 1.55
CA PHE A 24 -11.34 7.27 2.77
C PHE A 24 -12.60 8.08 2.45
N HIS A 25 -13.46 8.20 3.44
CA HIS A 25 -14.58 9.13 3.42
C HIS A 25 -14.73 9.83 4.77
N TRP A 26 -15.29 11.05 4.73
CA TRP A 26 -15.52 11.86 5.92
C TRP A 26 -16.71 12.79 5.70
N ARG A 27 -17.30 13.26 6.80
CA ARG A 27 -18.26 14.36 6.75
C ARG A 27 -17.50 15.66 6.51
N GLU A 28 -17.99 16.52 5.64
CA GLU A 28 -17.44 17.86 5.47
C GLU A 28 -17.45 18.62 6.80
N VAL A 29 -16.34 19.31 7.09
CA VAL A 29 -16.13 20.09 8.33
C VAL A 29 -15.76 21.52 7.99
N GLY A 30 -15.85 22.41 8.99
CA GLY A 30 -15.41 23.81 8.87
C GLY A 30 -13.90 23.94 8.62
N ARG A 31 -13.43 25.15 8.32
CA ARG A 31 -12.00 25.40 8.06
C ARG A 31 -11.11 25.16 9.27
N ASP A 32 -11.65 25.35 10.47
CA ASP A 32 -10.92 25.26 11.74
C ASP A 32 -11.04 23.89 12.42
N GLU A 33 -11.60 22.90 11.71
CA GLU A 33 -11.82 21.54 12.20
C GLU A 33 -11.04 20.51 11.39
N LEU A 34 -10.49 19.50 12.06
CA LEU A 34 -9.93 18.34 11.38
C LEU A 34 -11.02 17.33 11.03
N PRO A 35 -11.11 16.90 9.75
CA PRO A 35 -12.09 15.88 9.37
C PRO A 35 -11.75 14.53 10.01
N GLN A 36 -12.76 13.88 10.60
CA GLN A 36 -12.65 12.50 11.04
C GLN A 36 -12.79 11.56 9.84
N MET A 37 -11.65 11.16 9.27
CA MET A 37 -11.59 10.23 8.14
C MET A 37 -11.75 8.79 8.58
N ARG A 38 -12.53 8.02 7.82
CA ARG A 38 -12.64 6.57 7.98
C ARG A 38 -12.29 5.89 6.67
N GLU A 39 -11.56 4.78 6.76
CA GLU A 39 -11.30 3.94 5.59
C GLU A 39 -12.60 3.27 5.14
N HIS A 40 -12.88 3.34 3.84
CA HIS A 40 -13.97 2.62 3.22
C HIS A 40 -13.59 1.14 3.15
N ARG A 41 -14.08 0.37 4.12
CA ARG A 41 -13.56 -0.98 4.39
C ARG A 41 -13.95 -1.99 3.32
N PRO A 42 -13.02 -2.88 2.93
CA PRO A 42 -13.34 -4.14 2.25
C PRO A 42 -14.36 -4.97 3.04
N LYS A 43 -15.33 -5.59 2.36
CA LYS A 43 -16.34 -6.45 3.00
C LYS A 43 -15.81 -7.86 3.29
N SER A 44 -14.70 -8.24 2.68
CA SER A 44 -14.05 -9.55 2.81
C SER A 44 -12.52 -9.44 2.67
N GLU A 45 -11.79 -10.49 3.06
CA GLU A 45 -10.34 -10.58 2.79
C GLU A 45 -10.04 -10.61 1.28
N HIS A 46 -10.90 -11.26 0.48
CA HIS A 46 -10.80 -11.26 -0.97
C HIS A 46 -10.86 -9.84 -1.54
N ASP A 47 -11.81 -9.03 -1.07
CA ASP A 47 -11.92 -7.61 -1.45
C ASP A 47 -10.67 -6.82 -1.05
N ALA A 48 -10.12 -7.10 0.14
CA ALA A 48 -8.91 -6.44 0.61
C ALA A 48 -7.69 -6.77 -0.27
N ASP A 49 -7.60 -7.99 -0.79
CA ASP A 49 -6.55 -8.40 -1.74
C ASP A 49 -6.73 -7.76 -3.11
N LEU A 50 -7.95 -7.49 -3.55
CA LEU A 50 -8.21 -6.76 -4.79
C LEU A 50 -7.67 -5.33 -4.78
N LEU A 51 -7.56 -4.71 -3.60
CA LEU A 51 -6.98 -3.37 -3.38
C LEU A 51 -5.45 -3.37 -3.29
N ARG A 52 -4.79 -4.50 -3.54
CA ARG A 52 -3.34 -4.65 -3.43
C ARG A 52 -2.76 -5.28 -4.68
N ARG A 53 -1.56 -4.85 -5.04
CA ARG A 53 -0.81 -5.40 -6.17
C ARG A 53 0.66 -5.59 -5.78
N ARG A 54 1.26 -6.61 -6.38
CA ARG A 54 2.67 -6.98 -6.21
C ARG A 54 3.24 -7.37 -7.58
N PRO A 55 4.55 -7.19 -7.82
CA PRO A 55 5.53 -6.55 -6.93
C PRO A 55 5.34 -5.02 -6.86
N GLY A 56 6.11 -4.34 -6.00
CA GLY A 56 6.10 -2.87 -5.90
C GLY A 56 6.61 -2.21 -7.19
N LEU A 57 6.27 -0.93 -7.39
CA LEU A 57 6.52 -0.22 -8.66
C LEU A 57 8.00 -0.17 -9.07
N SER A 58 8.92 -0.20 -8.11
CA SER A 58 10.37 -0.23 -8.35
C SER A 58 10.83 -1.47 -9.11
N SER A 59 10.07 -2.56 -9.08
CA SER A 59 10.36 -3.77 -9.86
C SER A 59 10.14 -3.58 -11.37
N PHE A 60 9.48 -2.50 -11.77
CA PHE A 60 9.24 -2.12 -13.16
C PHE A 60 10.10 -0.92 -13.61
N ALA A 61 11.25 -0.70 -12.95
CA ALA A 61 12.15 0.42 -13.24
C ALA A 61 12.54 0.55 -14.73
N THR A 62 12.60 -0.58 -15.45
CA THR A 62 12.89 -0.64 -16.89
C THR A 62 11.65 -0.94 -17.75
N LYS A 63 10.45 -1.02 -17.14
CA LYS A 63 9.18 -1.37 -17.79
C LYS A 63 8.01 -0.49 -17.31
N PRO A 64 8.05 0.85 -17.51
CA PRO A 64 7.04 1.79 -16.97
C PRO A 64 5.59 1.46 -17.34
N LEU A 65 5.35 0.90 -18.53
CA LEU A 65 4.00 0.53 -18.98
C LEU A 65 3.38 -0.58 -18.11
N LEU A 66 4.19 -1.51 -17.60
CA LEU A 66 3.71 -2.54 -16.67
C LEU A 66 3.35 -1.93 -15.30
N ALA A 67 4.09 -0.91 -14.85
CA ALA A 67 3.70 -0.14 -13.66
C ALA A 67 2.33 0.53 -13.89
N ALA A 68 2.10 1.15 -15.05
CA ALA A 68 0.81 1.75 -15.39
C ALA A 68 -0.33 0.72 -15.42
N GLN A 69 -0.12 -0.46 -16.01
CA GLN A 69 -1.11 -1.53 -16.01
C GLN A 69 -1.50 -1.95 -14.57
N GLN A 70 -0.53 -2.06 -13.67
CA GLN A 70 -0.77 -2.38 -12.27
C GLN A 70 -1.65 -1.31 -11.58
N ILE A 71 -1.37 -0.03 -11.84
CA ILE A 71 -2.15 1.09 -11.30
C ILE A 71 -3.57 1.13 -11.86
N LEU A 72 -3.77 0.83 -13.14
CA LEU A 72 -5.09 0.75 -13.74
C LEU A 72 -5.97 -0.31 -13.06
N ALA A 73 -5.40 -1.47 -12.69
CA ALA A 73 -6.13 -2.50 -11.96
C ALA A 73 -6.57 -2.07 -10.55
N LEU A 74 -5.88 -1.09 -9.93
CA LEU A 74 -6.31 -0.48 -8.66
C LEU A 74 -7.35 0.62 -8.92
N LEU A 75 -7.17 1.42 -9.97
CA LEU A 75 -8.13 2.44 -10.38
C LEU A 75 -9.51 1.84 -10.69
N ASP A 76 -9.55 0.65 -11.29
CA ASP A 76 -10.79 -0.10 -11.52
C ASP A 76 -11.51 -0.43 -10.20
N GLN A 77 -10.76 -0.75 -9.13
CA GLN A 77 -11.36 -0.90 -7.81
C GLN A 77 -11.87 0.43 -7.28
N ALA A 78 -11.09 1.51 -7.35
CA ALA A 78 -11.57 2.82 -6.90
C ALA A 78 -12.93 3.19 -7.54
N ARG A 79 -13.13 2.92 -8.85
CA ARG A 79 -14.41 3.18 -9.53
C ARG A 79 -15.58 2.37 -8.98
N ARG A 80 -15.34 1.14 -8.55
CA ARG A 80 -16.37 0.26 -7.95
C ARG A 80 -16.73 0.65 -6.53
N TRP A 81 -15.76 1.12 -5.76
CA TRP A 81 -15.90 1.34 -4.32
C TRP A 81 -16.33 2.77 -3.98
N ILE A 82 -16.08 3.73 -4.86
CA ILE A 82 -16.49 5.14 -4.68
C ILE A 82 -17.80 5.39 -5.45
N PRO A 83 -18.83 6.01 -4.86
CA PRO A 83 -20.08 6.32 -5.56
C PRO A 83 -19.84 7.19 -6.80
N VAL A 84 -20.51 6.86 -7.92
CA VAL A 84 -20.36 7.56 -9.20
C VAL A 84 -20.50 9.09 -9.08
N PRO A 85 -21.47 9.66 -8.34
CA PRO A 85 -21.59 11.10 -8.19
C PRO A 85 -20.39 11.78 -7.49
N GLN A 86 -19.56 11.00 -6.80
CA GLN A 86 -18.38 11.48 -6.07
C GLN A 86 -17.08 11.34 -6.86
N HIS A 87 -17.10 10.70 -8.04
CA HIS A 87 -15.85 10.43 -8.78
C HIS A 87 -15.11 11.73 -9.10
N SER A 88 -15.74 12.69 -9.78
CA SER A 88 -15.07 13.93 -10.22
C SER A 88 -14.59 14.83 -9.09
N SER A 89 -15.15 14.72 -7.88
CA SER A 89 -14.78 15.52 -6.71
C SER A 89 -13.72 14.84 -5.83
N THR A 90 -13.57 13.52 -5.93
CA THR A 90 -12.63 12.73 -5.12
C THR A 90 -11.19 12.99 -5.57
N PRO A 91 -10.31 13.58 -4.72
CA PRO A 91 -8.89 13.63 -5.01
C PRO A 91 -8.27 12.23 -5.01
N LEU A 92 -7.48 11.94 -6.04
CA LEU A 92 -6.65 10.74 -6.15
C LEU A 92 -5.17 11.13 -6.10
N TYR A 93 -4.45 10.62 -5.10
CA TYR A 93 -3.01 10.79 -4.95
C TYR A 93 -2.28 9.47 -5.22
N LEU A 94 -1.14 9.52 -5.89
CA LEU A 94 -0.18 8.42 -5.94
C LEU A 94 1.12 8.86 -5.27
N LYS A 95 1.49 8.18 -4.20
CA LYS A 95 2.65 8.52 -3.39
C LYS A 95 3.53 7.27 -3.26
N ALA A 96 4.71 7.32 -3.86
CA ALA A 96 5.68 6.24 -3.82
C ALA A 96 6.72 6.46 -2.72
N THR A 97 7.18 5.39 -2.08
CA THR A 97 8.05 5.47 -0.90
C THR A 97 9.47 4.99 -1.20
N ALA A 98 10.16 4.38 -0.23
CA ALA A 98 11.55 3.94 -0.33
C ALA A 98 11.87 3.07 -1.56
N GLY A 99 10.90 2.28 -2.05
CA GLY A 99 11.10 1.44 -3.24
C GLY A 99 11.58 2.25 -4.46
N LEU A 100 10.92 3.36 -4.78
CA LEU A 100 11.32 4.24 -5.89
C LEU A 100 12.44 5.23 -5.52
N ARG A 101 12.76 5.40 -4.22
CA ARG A 101 13.97 6.10 -3.78
C ARG A 101 15.25 5.29 -4.05
N LEU A 102 15.14 3.95 -4.11
CA LEU A 102 16.27 3.04 -4.32
C LEU A 102 16.62 2.76 -5.78
N VAL A 103 15.76 3.13 -6.73
CA VAL A 103 16.05 2.98 -8.17
C VAL A 103 16.72 4.25 -8.71
N PRO A 104 17.50 4.17 -9.81
CA PRO A 104 18.06 5.34 -10.47
C PRO A 104 17.02 6.46 -10.70
N PRO A 105 17.36 7.73 -10.43
CA PRO A 105 16.41 8.84 -10.52
C PRO A 105 15.69 8.95 -11.87
N ALA A 106 16.40 8.67 -12.98
CA ALA A 106 15.81 8.67 -14.32
C ALA A 106 14.70 7.62 -14.48
N GLN A 107 14.90 6.40 -13.95
CA GLN A 107 13.92 5.32 -14.00
C GLN A 107 12.70 5.60 -13.11
N SER A 108 12.95 6.13 -11.91
CA SER A 108 11.89 6.59 -11.01
C SER A 108 11.02 7.67 -11.67
N LYS A 109 11.67 8.64 -12.32
CA LYS A 109 11.00 9.71 -13.08
C LYS A 109 10.19 9.16 -14.24
N GLU A 110 10.73 8.22 -15.01
CA GLU A 110 10.04 7.62 -16.16
C GLU A 110 8.76 6.88 -15.75
N ILE A 111 8.82 6.11 -14.66
CA ILE A 111 7.63 5.48 -14.06
C ILE A 111 6.59 6.56 -13.70
N LEU A 112 6.99 7.58 -12.94
CA LEU A 112 6.06 8.61 -12.48
C LEU A 112 5.47 9.43 -13.63
N ASP A 113 6.25 9.78 -14.64
CA ASP A 113 5.77 10.52 -15.81
C ASP A 113 4.76 9.69 -16.61
N THR A 114 5.02 8.40 -16.79
CA THR A 114 4.06 7.47 -17.41
C THR A 114 2.75 7.44 -16.62
N LEU A 115 2.82 7.33 -15.29
CA LEU A 115 1.64 7.31 -14.42
C LEU A 115 0.88 8.65 -14.41
N ARG A 116 1.58 9.79 -14.47
CA ARG A 116 0.95 11.12 -14.60
C ARG A 116 0.17 11.25 -15.89
N ILE A 117 0.71 10.76 -17.01
CA ILE A 117 0.01 10.77 -18.31
C ILE A 117 -1.26 9.92 -18.23
N VAL A 118 -1.15 8.71 -17.68
CA VAL A 118 -2.29 7.78 -17.53
C VAL A 118 -3.39 8.38 -16.66
N LEU A 119 -3.03 8.87 -15.47
CA LEU A 119 -4.00 9.30 -14.46
C LEU A 119 -4.53 10.71 -14.71
N SER A 120 -3.87 11.53 -15.51
CA SER A 120 -4.41 12.85 -15.92
C SER A 120 -5.43 12.76 -17.05
N ASN A 121 -5.52 11.63 -17.75
CA ASN A 121 -6.51 11.43 -18.81
C ASN A 121 -7.89 11.13 -18.19
N SER A 122 -8.85 12.05 -18.31
CA SER A 122 -10.20 11.91 -17.75
C SER A 122 -11.02 10.77 -18.36
N SER A 123 -10.70 10.33 -19.57
CA SER A 123 -11.30 9.12 -20.18
C SER A 123 -10.82 7.83 -19.52
N VAL A 124 -9.74 7.91 -18.74
CA VAL A 124 -9.14 6.81 -18.00
C VAL A 124 -9.42 6.97 -16.52
N CYS A 125 -9.02 8.08 -15.89
CA CYS A 125 -9.25 8.34 -14.48
C CYS A 125 -10.44 9.29 -14.28
N PRO A 126 -11.58 8.81 -13.74
CA PRO A 126 -12.74 9.67 -13.49
C PRO A 126 -12.57 10.52 -12.21
N PHE A 127 -11.52 10.27 -11.44
CA PHE A 127 -11.21 10.99 -10.21
C PHE A 127 -10.44 12.28 -10.48
N ARG A 128 -10.51 13.22 -9.54
CA ARG A 128 -9.67 14.42 -9.55
C ARG A 128 -8.23 14.03 -9.23
N PHE A 129 -7.46 13.71 -10.26
CA PHE A 129 -6.05 13.36 -10.08
C PHE A 129 -5.27 14.56 -9.52
N ALA A 130 -4.77 14.40 -8.30
CA ALA A 130 -4.09 15.46 -7.55
C ALA A 130 -2.56 15.40 -7.69
N GLY A 131 -2.02 14.25 -8.10
CA GLY A 131 -0.61 14.12 -8.47
C GLY A 131 -0.02 12.75 -8.19
N ALA A 132 1.14 12.50 -8.80
CA ALA A 132 1.98 11.34 -8.54
C ALA A 132 3.41 11.80 -8.21
N ARG A 133 3.96 11.38 -7.07
CA ARG A 133 5.32 11.75 -6.63
C ARG A 133 5.96 10.69 -5.74
N VAL A 134 7.28 10.73 -5.61
CA VAL A 134 7.99 10.06 -4.51
C VAL A 134 7.89 10.96 -3.27
N ILE A 135 7.54 10.39 -2.12
CA ILE A 135 7.59 11.09 -0.83
C ILE A 135 8.97 10.90 -0.19
N THR A 136 9.43 11.90 0.56
CA THR A 136 10.63 11.73 1.39
C THR A 136 10.32 10.78 2.55
N GLY A 137 11.37 10.27 3.20
CA GLY A 137 11.18 9.38 4.33
C GLY A 137 10.61 10.11 5.56
N GLU A 138 10.97 11.38 5.71
CA GLU A 138 10.51 12.26 6.77
C GLU A 138 9.05 12.70 6.53
N GLU A 139 8.62 12.87 5.27
CA GLU A 139 7.19 13.01 4.94
C GLU A 139 6.40 11.76 5.32
N GLU A 140 6.93 10.57 5.02
CA GLU A 140 6.33 9.29 5.41
C GLU A 140 6.17 9.19 6.94
N ALA A 141 7.20 9.63 7.69
CA ALA A 141 7.17 9.70 9.16
C ALA A 141 6.13 10.70 9.70
N LEU A 142 6.08 11.92 9.15
CA LEU A 142 5.07 12.93 9.49
C LEU A 142 3.65 12.42 9.23
N PHE A 143 3.41 11.85 8.04
CA PHE A 143 2.10 11.34 7.68
C PHE A 143 1.69 10.15 8.55
N GLY A 144 2.63 9.28 8.93
CA GLY A 144 2.41 8.23 9.92
C GLY A 144 1.99 8.78 11.28
N TRP A 145 2.73 9.77 11.80
CA TRP A 145 2.41 10.43 13.07
C TRP A 145 1.04 11.10 13.06
N LEU A 146 0.69 11.80 11.97
CA LEU A 146 -0.65 12.38 11.79
C LEU A 146 -1.74 11.29 11.76
N SER A 147 -1.48 10.16 11.11
CA SER A 147 -2.44 9.07 10.98
C SER A 147 -2.81 8.48 12.32
N ILE A 148 -1.81 8.08 13.12
CA ILE A 148 -2.08 7.45 14.42
C ILE A 148 -2.77 8.42 15.38
N ASN A 149 -2.30 9.66 15.47
CA ASN A 149 -2.87 10.63 16.40
C ASN A 149 -4.28 11.10 15.95
N ALA A 150 -4.57 11.07 14.65
CA ALA A 150 -5.94 11.29 14.14
C ALA A 150 -6.86 10.12 14.51
N LEU A 151 -6.40 8.88 14.33
CA LEU A 151 -7.18 7.68 14.64
C LEU A 151 -7.46 7.52 16.14
N LEU A 152 -6.53 7.95 16.99
CA LEU A 152 -6.72 8.01 18.44
C LEU A 152 -7.57 9.20 18.89
N GLY A 153 -7.88 10.15 17.99
CA GLY A 153 -8.66 11.34 18.31
C GLY A 153 -7.93 12.34 19.22
N VAL A 154 -6.60 12.33 19.23
CA VAL A 154 -5.76 13.11 20.16
C VAL A 154 -5.00 14.28 19.51
N LEU A 155 -5.10 14.45 18.18
CA LEU A 155 -4.48 15.58 17.48
C LEU A 155 -4.90 16.96 18.03
N GLN A 156 -6.16 17.09 18.48
CA GLN A 156 -6.69 18.33 19.05
C GLN A 156 -6.76 18.27 20.59
N GLY A 157 -6.19 17.24 21.21
CA GLY A 157 -6.16 17.07 22.66
C GLY A 157 -4.81 17.47 23.27
N PRO A 158 -4.67 17.35 24.62
CA PRO A 158 -3.43 17.65 25.32
C PRO A 158 -2.21 16.91 24.73
N PRO A 159 -1.03 17.56 24.64
CA PRO A 159 0.18 16.97 24.05
C PRO A 159 0.59 15.62 24.64
N GLU A 160 0.33 15.40 25.94
CA GLU A 160 0.68 14.18 26.68
C GLU A 160 -0.10 12.95 26.19
N ARG A 161 -1.25 13.16 25.53
CA ARG A 161 -2.06 12.08 24.96
C ARG A 161 -1.57 11.64 23.58
N ARG A 162 -0.75 12.46 22.92
CA ARG A 162 -0.26 12.15 21.59
C ARG A 162 0.89 11.15 21.70
N VAL A 163 0.95 10.22 20.76
CA VAL A 163 1.97 9.16 20.72
C VAL A 163 3.03 9.49 19.67
N GLY A 164 4.21 8.90 19.81
CA GLY A 164 5.21 8.84 18.76
C GLY A 164 4.86 7.78 17.70
N TRP A 165 5.57 7.81 16.59
CA TRP A 165 5.35 6.94 15.43
C TRP A 165 6.64 6.20 15.07
N LEU A 166 6.56 4.88 14.95
CA LEU A 166 7.60 4.01 14.42
C LEU A 166 7.02 3.24 13.23
N ASP A 167 7.68 3.28 12.08
CA ASP A 167 7.29 2.46 10.93
C ASP A 167 8.50 1.69 10.41
N LEU A 168 8.35 0.36 10.39
CA LEU A 168 9.33 -0.51 9.77
C LEU A 168 8.74 -1.04 8.45
N GLY A 169 8.97 -0.29 7.38
CA GLY A 169 8.66 -0.70 6.02
C GLY A 169 9.61 -1.79 5.52
N GLY A 170 9.52 -2.09 4.22
CA GLY A 170 10.41 -3.09 3.63
C GLY A 170 11.76 -2.56 3.17
N ALA A 171 11.83 -1.29 2.81
CA ALA A 171 13.05 -0.65 2.33
C ALA A 171 13.56 0.50 3.20
N SER A 172 12.79 0.97 4.18
CA SER A 172 13.19 2.02 5.12
C SER A 172 12.57 1.78 6.49
N ALA A 173 13.15 2.42 7.50
CA ALA A 173 12.56 2.61 8.81
C ALA A 173 12.35 4.11 9.06
N GLN A 174 11.29 4.45 9.79
CA GLN A 174 10.92 5.83 10.11
C GLN A 174 10.60 5.96 11.59
N MET A 175 10.90 7.15 12.11
CA MET A 175 10.47 7.57 13.44
C MET A 175 9.99 9.02 13.39
N ALA A 176 8.92 9.32 14.12
CA ALA A 176 8.52 10.69 14.41
C ALA A 176 8.00 10.85 15.83
N ALA A 177 8.38 11.94 16.50
CA ALA A 177 7.89 12.29 17.82
C ALA A 177 7.81 13.80 17.98
N GLU A 178 6.85 14.24 18.78
CA GLU A 178 6.67 15.65 19.11
C GLU A 178 7.67 16.04 20.19
N LEU A 179 8.27 17.22 20.00
CA LEU A 179 9.22 17.81 20.93
C LEU A 179 8.47 18.69 21.93
N SER A 180 8.90 18.65 23.20
CA SER A 180 8.36 19.54 24.24
C SER A 180 8.80 20.99 24.07
N THR A 181 9.94 21.22 23.42
CA THR A 181 10.51 22.55 23.17
C THR A 181 11.05 22.66 21.74
N PRO A 182 11.06 23.87 21.15
CA PRO A 182 11.67 24.09 19.84
C PRO A 182 13.18 23.79 19.84
N PRO A 183 13.76 23.40 18.69
CA PRO A 183 15.20 23.32 18.53
C PRO A 183 15.90 24.65 18.81
N PRO A 184 17.07 24.64 19.47
CA PRO A 184 18.01 25.75 19.39
C PRO A 184 18.26 26.12 17.93
N HIS A 185 18.48 27.41 17.67
CA HIS A 185 18.67 27.93 16.30
C HIS A 185 19.83 27.23 15.54
N ASP A 186 20.87 26.83 16.28
CA ASP A 186 22.07 26.20 15.72
C ASP A 186 22.10 24.68 15.93
N ALA A 187 20.94 24.06 16.19
CA ALA A 187 20.82 22.62 16.33
C ALA A 187 21.25 21.92 15.02
N PRO A 188 22.23 20.99 15.06
CA PRO A 188 22.69 20.26 13.87
C PRO A 188 21.54 19.58 13.11
N ASP A 189 20.52 19.12 13.84
CA ASP A 189 19.35 18.43 13.30
C ASP A 189 18.12 19.32 13.07
N ALA A 190 18.27 20.65 13.00
CA ALA A 190 17.13 21.54 12.72
C ALA A 190 16.35 21.13 11.45
N ALA A 191 17.02 20.51 10.46
CA ALA A 191 16.40 19.96 9.26
C ALA A 191 15.47 18.75 9.51
N SER A 192 15.74 17.97 10.56
CA SER A 192 14.94 16.83 11.01
C SER A 192 13.73 17.25 11.83
N VAL A 193 13.62 18.54 12.18
CA VAL A 193 12.44 19.11 12.86
C VAL A 193 11.57 19.85 11.86
N GLN A 194 10.27 19.63 11.95
CA GLN A 194 9.28 20.36 11.15
C GLN A 194 8.24 21.01 12.06
N GLN A 195 7.94 22.28 11.80
CA GLN A 195 6.75 22.93 12.33
C GLN A 195 5.49 22.38 11.64
N VAL A 196 4.56 21.87 12.43
CA VAL A 196 3.25 21.38 11.95
C VAL A 196 2.17 22.29 12.53
N HIS A 197 1.45 22.97 11.66
CA HIS A 197 0.36 23.87 12.03
C HIS A 197 -0.93 23.06 12.10
N LEU A 198 -1.35 22.72 13.31
CA LEU A 198 -2.68 22.17 13.60
C LEU A 198 -3.67 23.34 13.78
N PRO A 199 -5.00 23.11 13.74
CA PRO A 199 -5.96 24.21 13.83
C PRO A 199 -5.83 25.10 15.08
N HIS A 200 -5.40 24.53 16.21
CA HIS A 200 -5.35 25.23 17.50
C HIS A 200 -3.93 25.53 17.99
N GLU A 201 -2.90 25.00 17.32
CA GLU A 201 -1.51 25.16 17.77
C GLU A 201 -0.50 24.86 16.66
N THR A 202 0.74 25.30 16.86
CA THR A 202 1.88 24.86 16.05
C THR A 202 2.79 23.98 16.90
N ILE A 203 3.06 22.77 16.43
CA ILE A 203 3.93 21.81 17.12
C ILE A 203 5.27 21.67 16.39
N TYR A 204 6.28 21.21 17.12
CA TYR A 204 7.58 20.85 16.58
C TYR A 204 7.69 19.32 16.51
N LEU A 205 7.71 18.78 15.30
CA LEU A 205 7.81 17.34 15.08
C LEU A 205 9.21 16.98 14.62
N PHE A 206 9.91 16.22 15.46
CA PHE A 206 11.13 15.54 15.06
C PHE A 206 10.78 14.32 14.22
N ARG A 207 11.48 14.13 13.09
CA ARG A 207 11.21 13.09 12.10
C ARG A 207 12.50 12.65 11.43
N ILE A 208 12.73 11.34 11.39
CA ILE A 208 13.90 10.75 10.73
C ILE A 208 13.48 9.56 9.88
N SER A 209 14.29 9.27 8.86
CA SER A 209 14.14 8.09 8.04
C SER A 209 15.47 7.47 7.65
N HIS A 210 15.61 6.19 7.93
CA HIS A 210 16.78 5.41 7.56
C HIS A 210 16.45 4.57 6.31
N LEU A 211 16.90 5.04 5.15
CA LEU A 211 16.79 4.30 3.90
C LEU A 211 17.70 3.06 3.93
N ARG A 212 17.23 1.91 3.43
CA ARG A 212 17.86 0.57 3.50
C ARG A 212 17.84 -0.09 4.89
N PHE A 213 17.06 0.45 5.83
CA PHE A 213 16.84 -0.14 7.16
C PHE A 213 15.47 -0.81 7.31
N GLY A 214 14.67 -0.84 6.24
CA GLY A 214 13.47 -1.67 6.22
C GLY A 214 13.81 -3.16 6.29
N ARG A 215 12.85 -3.99 6.74
CA ARG A 215 13.10 -5.41 7.08
C ARG A 215 13.71 -6.21 5.92
N GLU A 216 13.18 -6.08 4.71
CA GLU A 216 13.70 -6.78 3.53
C GLU A 216 15.09 -6.28 3.10
N GLU A 217 15.36 -4.97 3.13
CA GLU A 217 16.69 -4.44 2.81
C GLU A 217 17.74 -4.79 3.88
N ALA A 218 17.38 -4.74 5.16
CA ALA A 218 18.25 -5.16 6.25
C ALA A 218 18.61 -6.64 6.14
N PHE A 219 17.64 -7.51 5.84
CA PHE A 219 17.89 -8.93 5.58
C PHE A 219 18.76 -9.14 4.33
N ARG A 220 18.57 -8.37 3.25
CA ARG A 220 19.46 -8.44 2.07
C ARG A 220 20.89 -7.99 2.40
N ARG A 221 21.07 -7.03 3.32
CA ARG A 221 22.38 -6.61 3.82
C ARG A 221 23.04 -7.66 4.70
N SER A 222 22.28 -8.41 5.51
CA SER A 222 22.80 -9.54 6.29
C SER A 222 23.37 -10.63 5.37
N CYS A 223 22.62 -10.98 4.31
CA CYS A 223 23.08 -11.91 3.28
C CYS A 223 24.39 -11.43 2.63
N ARG A 224 24.48 -10.15 2.26
CA ARG A 224 25.70 -9.57 1.67
C ARG A 224 26.90 -9.61 2.63
N SER A 225 26.68 -9.39 3.92
CA SER A 225 27.73 -9.47 4.94
C SER A 225 28.31 -10.88 5.03
N LEU A 226 27.45 -11.90 5.02
CA LEU A 226 27.86 -13.31 5.03
C LEU A 226 28.66 -13.70 3.77
N LEU A 227 28.23 -13.24 2.59
CA LEU A 227 28.96 -13.50 1.34
C LEU A 227 30.38 -12.90 1.36
N ARG A 228 30.53 -11.68 1.89
CA ARG A 228 31.83 -11.02 2.06
C ARG A 228 32.72 -11.79 3.04
N ALA A 229 32.18 -12.22 4.17
CA ALA A 229 32.92 -12.96 5.19
C ALA A 229 33.36 -14.35 4.71
N SER A 230 32.58 -14.99 3.83
CA SER A 230 32.93 -16.30 3.25
C SER A 230 33.96 -16.23 2.11
N GLU A 231 34.47 -15.05 1.76
CA GLU A 231 35.31 -14.79 0.58
C GLU A 231 34.75 -15.47 -0.68
N SER A 232 33.42 -15.49 -0.80
CA SER A 232 32.74 -16.21 -1.89
C SER A 232 33.13 -15.60 -3.24
N VAL A 233 34.08 -16.25 -3.91
CA VAL A 233 34.49 -15.91 -5.27
C VAL A 233 33.39 -16.38 -6.21
N ASP A 234 33.07 -15.55 -7.20
CA ASP A 234 32.18 -15.84 -8.31
C ASP A 234 32.81 -16.97 -9.15
N ARG A 235 32.79 -18.21 -8.66
CA ARG A 235 33.28 -19.38 -9.38
C ARG A 235 32.17 -19.91 -10.28
N ASP A 236 32.51 -20.08 -11.55
CA ASP A 236 31.59 -20.47 -12.60
C ASP A 236 30.85 -21.79 -12.29
N GLY A 237 29.52 -21.72 -12.29
CA GLY A 237 28.64 -22.88 -12.46
C GLY A 237 28.14 -23.61 -11.21
N ALA A 238 28.76 -23.48 -10.04
CA ALA A 238 28.29 -24.15 -8.82
C ALA A 238 27.40 -23.24 -7.96
N THR A 239 26.17 -23.66 -7.67
CA THR A 239 25.31 -23.01 -6.67
C THR A 239 25.83 -23.33 -5.28
N VAL A 240 26.77 -22.52 -4.78
CA VAL A 240 27.23 -22.60 -3.39
C VAL A 240 26.09 -22.15 -2.47
N ARG A 241 25.75 -22.99 -1.49
CA ARG A 241 24.73 -22.69 -0.46
C ARG A 241 25.45 -22.05 0.72
N HIS A 242 24.93 -20.93 1.21
CA HIS A 242 25.52 -20.17 2.31
C HIS A 242 24.70 -20.31 3.59
N ALA A 243 25.36 -20.60 4.70
CA ALA A 243 24.72 -20.63 6.01
C ALA A 243 24.22 -19.23 6.41
N HIS A 244 22.99 -19.13 6.93
CA HIS A 244 22.42 -17.90 7.46
C HIS A 244 21.89 -18.13 8.89
N PRO A 245 22.47 -17.47 9.92
CA PRO A 245 22.12 -17.74 11.31
C PRO A 245 20.70 -17.27 11.67
N CYS A 246 20.17 -16.27 10.95
CA CYS A 246 18.85 -15.69 11.23
C CYS A 246 17.66 -16.37 10.51
N LEU A 247 17.89 -17.47 9.80
CA LEU A 247 16.81 -18.27 9.21
C LEU A 247 16.56 -19.49 10.09
N THR A 248 15.31 -19.94 10.17
CA THR A 248 14.93 -21.16 10.91
C THR A 248 15.66 -22.38 10.36
N LEU A 249 15.91 -23.38 11.21
CA LEU A 249 16.71 -24.55 10.83
C LEU A 249 16.12 -25.27 9.61
N GLY A 250 16.94 -25.46 8.57
CA GLY A 250 16.55 -26.14 7.34
C GLY A 250 15.67 -25.31 6.37
N ASP A 251 15.44 -24.01 6.65
CA ASP A 251 14.86 -23.11 5.64
C ASP A 251 15.85 -22.86 4.51
N GLU A 252 15.38 -22.67 3.27
CA GLU A 252 16.22 -22.33 2.12
C GLU A 252 15.62 -21.22 1.25
N ILE A 253 16.32 -20.09 1.17
CA ILE A 253 15.91 -18.94 0.35
C ILE A 253 16.87 -18.71 -0.81
N SER A 254 16.33 -18.12 -1.87
CA SER A 254 17.10 -17.56 -2.97
C SER A 254 16.96 -16.05 -3.01
N VAL A 255 18.08 -15.34 -3.10
CA VAL A 255 18.12 -13.88 -3.12
C VAL A 255 18.89 -13.38 -4.33
N TRP A 256 18.21 -12.63 -5.19
CA TRP A 256 18.82 -11.98 -6.35
C TRP A 256 19.57 -10.73 -5.94
N MET A 257 20.90 -10.74 -6.02
CA MET A 257 21.76 -9.60 -5.68
C MET A 257 23.02 -9.53 -6.54
N THR A 258 23.61 -8.34 -6.62
CA THR A 258 24.93 -8.17 -7.25
C THR A 258 26.00 -8.85 -6.42
N SER A 259 27.01 -9.41 -7.09
CA SER A 259 28.17 -9.97 -6.39
C SER A 259 28.83 -8.91 -5.49
N PRO A 260 29.35 -9.30 -4.31
CA PRO A 260 30.14 -8.40 -3.47
C PRO A 260 31.42 -7.91 -4.16
N THR A 261 31.98 -8.69 -5.09
CA THR A 261 33.24 -8.42 -5.79
C THR A 261 33.04 -7.93 -7.23
N ASN A 262 31.92 -8.29 -7.87
CA ASN A 262 31.53 -7.79 -9.21
C ASN A 262 30.14 -7.15 -9.17
N THR A 263 30.10 -5.82 -9.15
CA THR A 263 28.85 -5.05 -9.01
C THR A 263 27.99 -5.04 -10.28
N HIS A 264 28.51 -5.51 -11.42
CA HIS A 264 27.82 -5.48 -12.71
C HIS A 264 26.96 -6.72 -12.96
N ALA A 265 27.24 -7.84 -12.29
CA ALA A 265 26.49 -9.09 -12.47
C ALA A 265 25.51 -9.30 -11.31
N ARG A 266 24.21 -9.32 -11.61
CA ARG A 266 23.16 -9.73 -10.67
C ARG A 266 22.87 -11.21 -10.87
N ARG A 267 23.12 -12.02 -9.85
CA ARG A 267 22.82 -13.46 -9.84
C ARG A 267 21.97 -13.87 -8.65
N GLU A 268 21.47 -15.08 -8.70
CA GLU A 268 20.79 -15.73 -7.59
C GLU A 268 21.81 -16.34 -6.61
N TRP A 269 21.56 -16.12 -5.32
CA TRP A 269 22.37 -16.66 -4.21
C TRP A 269 21.47 -17.46 -3.29
N VAL A 270 21.90 -18.66 -2.92
CA VAL A 270 21.12 -19.58 -2.09
C VAL A 270 21.64 -19.58 -0.65
N PHE A 271 20.74 -19.40 0.31
CA PHE A 271 21.05 -19.42 1.72
C PHE A 271 20.22 -20.47 2.44
N TYR A 272 20.82 -21.19 3.40
CA TYR A 272 20.13 -22.13 4.26
C TYR A 272 20.19 -21.70 5.74
N GLY A 273 19.15 -22.02 6.50
CA GLY A 273 19.04 -21.60 7.89
C GLY A 273 19.73 -22.53 8.88
N GLU A 274 20.57 -21.93 9.73
CA GLU A 274 21.21 -22.60 10.87
C GLU A 274 20.42 -22.47 12.18
N GLY A 275 19.51 -21.49 12.29
CA GLY A 275 18.76 -21.26 13.52
C GLY A 275 19.61 -20.85 14.72
N ASN A 276 20.58 -19.93 14.54
CA ASN A 276 21.52 -19.53 15.59
C ASN A 276 21.27 -18.08 16.04
N ALA A 277 20.46 -17.91 17.09
CA ALA A 277 20.08 -16.59 17.59
C ALA A 277 21.27 -15.72 18.05
N PRO A 278 22.27 -16.22 18.80
CA PRO A 278 23.45 -15.41 19.16
C PRO A 278 24.25 -14.93 17.94
N ARG A 279 24.54 -15.80 16.96
CA ARG A 279 25.22 -15.40 15.71
C ARG A 279 24.35 -14.44 14.89
N CYS A 280 23.04 -14.62 14.91
CA CYS A 280 22.12 -13.71 14.24
C CYS A 280 22.14 -12.31 14.87
N ALA A 281 22.09 -12.22 16.20
CA ALA A 281 22.18 -10.95 16.92
C ALA A 281 23.51 -10.23 16.63
N SER A 282 24.63 -10.98 16.65
CA SER A 282 25.95 -10.44 16.29
C SER A 282 26.00 -9.99 14.82
N LEU A 283 25.38 -10.72 13.89
CA LEU A 283 25.26 -10.26 12.50
C LEU A 283 24.44 -8.98 12.41
N ILE A 284 23.31 -8.89 13.11
CA ILE A 284 22.42 -7.74 13.12
C ILE A 284 23.09 -6.48 13.68
N SER A 285 23.89 -6.58 14.73
CA SER A 285 24.58 -5.42 15.31
C SER A 285 25.54 -4.76 14.30
N THR A 286 26.12 -5.54 13.38
CA THR A 286 26.94 -4.99 12.28
C THR A 286 26.14 -4.27 11.19
N LEU A 287 24.81 -4.44 11.16
CA LEU A 287 23.93 -3.80 10.18
C LEU A 287 23.40 -2.46 10.66
N LEU A 288 23.42 -2.22 11.96
CA LEU A 288 22.95 -0.96 12.52
C LEU A 288 24.09 0.04 12.58
N PRO A 289 23.82 1.34 12.37
CA PRO A 289 24.83 2.36 12.64
C PRO A 289 25.23 2.26 14.12
N GLU A 290 26.48 2.61 14.43
CA GLU A 290 26.89 2.80 15.81
C GLU A 290 25.95 3.78 16.50
N ALA A 291 25.58 3.49 17.75
CA ALA A 291 24.78 4.40 18.55
C ALA A 291 25.60 5.68 18.79
N VAL A 292 25.36 6.71 17.99
CA VAL A 292 25.98 8.02 18.19
C VAL A 292 25.43 8.61 19.49
N PRO A 293 26.27 9.01 20.45
CA PRO A 293 25.81 9.64 21.69
C PRO A 293 24.91 10.83 21.37
N CYS A 294 23.63 10.70 21.69
CA CYS A 294 22.64 11.68 21.32
C CYS A 294 22.73 12.90 22.25
N THR A 295 22.99 14.08 21.69
CA THR A 295 22.25 15.28 22.15
C THR A 295 20.94 15.28 21.38
N ALA A 296 19.82 15.83 21.86
CA ALA A 296 18.52 15.79 21.15
C ALA A 296 18.50 16.39 19.71
N TRP A 297 19.67 16.77 19.20
CA TRP A 297 19.94 17.59 18.03
C TRP A 297 21.06 17.05 17.13
N SER A 298 21.54 15.80 17.30
CA SER A 298 22.59 15.18 16.47
C SER A 298 22.13 14.00 15.59
N GLU A 299 22.58 13.93 14.33
CA GLU A 299 22.21 12.86 13.39
C GLU A 299 22.37 11.46 14.02
N GLY A 300 21.32 10.62 13.90
CA GLY A 300 21.26 9.30 14.55
C GLY A 300 20.55 9.27 15.91
N CYS A 301 19.83 10.35 16.27
CA CYS A 301 19.11 10.48 17.54
C CYS A 301 18.06 9.39 17.82
N SER A 302 18.00 9.04 19.10
CA SER A 302 17.07 8.06 19.63
C SER A 302 15.72 8.65 20.03
N ALA A 303 14.67 7.84 19.97
CA ALA A 303 13.31 8.18 20.40
C ALA A 303 13.24 8.76 21.81
N MET A 304 14.02 8.19 22.72
CA MET A 304 14.08 8.62 24.12
C MET A 304 14.88 9.90 24.31
N ALA A 305 15.89 10.19 23.47
CA ALA A 305 16.58 11.48 23.51
C ALA A 305 15.65 12.63 23.12
N VAL A 306 14.71 12.35 22.20
CA VAL A 306 13.77 13.32 21.64
C VAL A 306 12.51 13.49 22.51
N SER A 307 12.00 12.40 23.10
CA SER A 307 10.74 12.40 23.86
C SER A 307 10.77 11.37 25.02
N PRO A 308 11.49 11.65 26.11
CA PRO A 308 11.91 10.67 27.13
C PRO A 308 10.81 10.01 27.98
N THR A 309 9.54 10.31 27.75
CA THR A 309 8.40 9.72 28.49
C THR A 309 7.25 9.30 27.57
N ARG A 310 7.42 9.44 26.26
CA ARG A 310 6.32 9.30 25.30
C ARG A 310 6.15 7.83 24.90
N SER A 311 4.90 7.40 24.80
CA SER A 311 4.56 6.12 24.20
C SER A 311 4.62 6.21 22.68
N PHE A 312 4.99 5.11 22.03
CA PHE A 312 5.15 5.00 20.59
C PHE A 312 4.16 4.01 20.00
N TYR A 313 3.80 4.25 18.75
CA TYR A 313 3.02 3.31 17.96
C TYR A 313 3.88 2.66 16.88
N GLY A 314 3.92 1.33 16.83
CA GLY A 314 4.66 0.56 15.84
C GLY A 314 3.79 0.07 14.69
N ALA A 315 4.05 0.55 13.48
CA ALA A 315 3.40 0.13 12.24
C ALA A 315 4.28 -0.78 11.38
N GLY A 316 3.70 -1.31 10.30
CA GLY A 316 4.42 -2.15 9.36
C GLY A 316 4.95 -3.44 10.00
N ASN A 317 6.23 -3.74 9.83
CA ASN A 317 6.84 -4.97 10.33
C ASN A 317 6.91 -5.03 11.88
N TYR A 318 6.77 -3.92 12.60
CA TYR A 318 6.57 -3.97 14.07
C TYR A 318 5.31 -4.79 14.39
N PHE A 319 4.16 -4.39 13.83
CA PHE A 319 2.89 -5.12 14.00
C PHE A 319 2.99 -6.58 13.51
N TYR A 320 3.51 -6.83 12.30
CA TYR A 320 3.55 -8.19 11.76
C TYR A 320 4.45 -9.14 12.56
N THR A 321 5.51 -8.64 13.20
CA THR A 321 6.37 -9.46 14.06
C THR A 321 5.73 -9.65 15.43
N ALA A 322 5.10 -8.62 15.99
CA ALA A 322 4.40 -8.73 17.27
C ALA A 322 3.19 -9.68 17.20
N LYS A 323 2.48 -9.72 16.07
CA LYS A 323 1.43 -10.71 15.81
C LYS A 323 1.94 -12.16 15.92
N GLN A 324 3.18 -12.41 15.51
CA GLN A 324 3.81 -13.74 15.60
C GLN A 324 4.08 -14.13 17.05
N LEU A 325 4.57 -13.16 17.84
CA LEU A 325 4.78 -13.31 19.27
C LEU A 325 3.49 -13.70 19.98
N GLU A 326 2.38 -13.02 19.71
CA GLU A 326 1.10 -13.33 20.37
C GLU A 326 0.53 -14.68 19.97
N HIS A 327 0.56 -15.02 18.68
CA HIS A 327 0.14 -16.34 18.23
C HIS A 327 0.89 -17.45 18.98
N SER A 328 2.19 -17.25 19.22
CA SER A 328 3.03 -18.19 19.97
C SER A 328 2.71 -18.23 21.47
N ARG A 329 2.13 -17.15 22.04
CA ARG A 329 1.76 -17.07 23.47
C ARG A 329 0.37 -17.62 23.78
N SER A 330 -0.61 -17.36 22.92
CA SER A 330 -2.03 -17.61 23.21
C SER A 330 -2.70 -18.64 22.31
N GLY A 331 -2.07 -19.03 21.19
CA GLY A 331 -2.71 -19.87 20.17
C GLY A 331 -3.91 -19.21 19.48
N VAL A 332 -4.20 -17.92 19.74
CA VAL A 332 -5.39 -17.20 19.28
C VAL A 332 -4.99 -15.91 18.56
N ARG A 333 -5.72 -15.59 17.47
CA ARG A 333 -5.57 -14.33 16.72
C ARG A 333 -6.13 -13.15 17.53
N VAL A 334 -5.31 -12.13 17.78
CA VAL A 334 -5.74 -10.94 18.50
C VAL A 334 -6.44 -9.94 17.59
N ALA A 335 -7.56 -9.42 18.07
CA ALA A 335 -8.38 -8.39 17.43
C ALA A 335 -8.14 -6.97 18.01
N GLY A 336 -7.18 -6.81 18.93
CA GLY A 336 -6.90 -5.57 19.67
C GLY A 336 -5.46 -5.05 19.55
N SER A 337 -5.15 -4.04 20.37
CA SER A 337 -3.81 -3.48 20.49
C SER A 337 -2.95 -4.27 21.47
N LEU A 338 -1.69 -4.50 21.11
CA LEU A 338 -0.70 -5.13 21.99
C LEU A 338 0.37 -4.12 22.38
N ASN A 339 0.76 -4.11 23.65
CA ASN A 339 1.93 -3.39 24.13
C ASN A 339 3.12 -4.34 24.22
N VAL A 340 4.21 -4.02 23.53
CA VAL A 340 5.42 -4.83 23.42
C VAL A 340 6.66 -4.05 23.88
N SER A 341 7.62 -4.78 24.43
CA SER A 341 8.97 -4.27 24.74
C SER A 341 10.02 -4.82 23.76
N ALA A 342 11.25 -4.30 23.81
CA ALA A 342 12.36 -4.89 23.04
C ALA A 342 12.64 -6.34 23.48
N ALA A 343 12.61 -6.60 24.80
CA ALA A 343 12.79 -7.93 25.36
C ALA A 343 11.69 -8.93 24.92
N ASP A 344 10.46 -8.47 24.68
CA ASP A 344 9.40 -9.29 24.13
C ASP A 344 9.74 -9.79 22.72
N TYR A 345 10.18 -8.89 21.82
CA TYR A 345 10.64 -9.26 20.48
C TYR A 345 11.84 -10.19 20.53
N TRP A 346 12.83 -9.90 21.38
CA TRP A 346 14.03 -10.72 21.55
C TRP A 346 13.68 -12.16 21.94
N ARG A 347 12.87 -12.34 22.98
CA ARG A 347 12.48 -13.68 23.47
C ARG A 347 11.73 -14.48 22.42
N HIS A 348 10.80 -13.83 21.72
CA HIS A 348 10.08 -14.49 20.62
C HIS A 348 11.03 -14.88 19.48
N ALA A 349 11.98 -14.02 19.14
CA ALA A 349 12.94 -14.29 18.08
C ALA A 349 13.83 -15.50 18.41
N HIS A 350 14.32 -15.61 19.65
CA HIS A 350 15.09 -16.78 20.10
C HIS A 350 14.30 -18.08 19.96
N HIS A 351 13.02 -18.07 20.33
CA HIS A 351 12.14 -19.20 20.08
C HIS A 351 12.01 -19.51 18.59
N MET A 352 11.77 -18.50 17.74
CA MET A 352 11.68 -18.71 16.30
C MET A 352 12.98 -19.26 15.69
N CYS A 353 14.15 -18.78 16.14
CA CYS A 353 15.43 -19.25 15.65
C CYS A 353 15.68 -20.72 15.99
N SER A 354 15.13 -21.26 17.09
CA SER A 354 15.30 -22.66 17.46
C SER A 354 14.36 -23.63 16.72
N GLN A 355 13.37 -23.11 15.99
CA GLN A 355 12.43 -23.95 15.22
C GLN A 355 13.05 -24.42 13.90
N THR A 356 12.56 -25.55 13.40
CA THR A 356 12.74 -25.94 12.01
C THR A 356 11.74 -25.22 11.10
N TRP A 357 12.07 -25.11 9.81
CA TRP A 357 11.15 -24.55 8.83
C TRP A 357 9.88 -25.41 8.65
N ASN A 358 9.99 -26.73 8.82
CA ASN A 358 8.83 -27.63 8.71
C ASN A 358 7.87 -27.45 9.88
N GLU A 359 8.37 -27.35 11.12
CA GLU A 359 7.54 -27.03 12.30
C GLU A 359 6.89 -25.65 12.14
N THR A 360 7.64 -24.67 11.66
CA THR A 360 7.10 -23.33 11.39
C THR A 360 5.98 -23.37 10.35
N LYS A 361 6.12 -24.13 9.25
CA LYS A 361 5.03 -24.29 8.28
C LYS A 361 3.82 -25.01 8.87
N ALA A 362 4.04 -26.02 9.72
CA ALA A 362 2.95 -26.76 10.35
C ALA A 362 2.11 -25.90 11.31
N ALA A 363 2.74 -24.90 11.95
CA ALA A 363 2.07 -23.99 12.88
C ALA A 363 1.35 -22.81 12.21
N TRP A 364 1.50 -22.61 10.91
CA TRP A 364 1.03 -21.40 10.22
C TRP A 364 0.40 -21.69 8.84
N ASN A 365 -0.65 -20.95 8.50
CA ASN A 365 -1.26 -21.03 7.16
C ASN A 365 -0.27 -20.59 6.07
N GLU A 366 -0.37 -21.21 4.89
CA GLU A 366 0.51 -20.93 3.75
C GLU A 366 0.54 -19.45 3.34
N SER A 367 -0.60 -18.77 3.41
CA SER A 367 -0.71 -17.34 3.12
C SER A 367 0.14 -16.45 4.05
N GLU A 368 0.51 -16.97 5.23
CA GLU A 368 1.28 -16.30 6.27
C GLU A 368 2.78 -16.64 6.23
N TRP A 369 3.19 -17.69 5.53
CA TRP A 369 4.58 -18.16 5.45
C TRP A 369 5.57 -17.06 5.13
N LYS A 370 5.25 -16.16 4.20
CA LYS A 370 6.11 -15.02 3.82
C LYS A 370 6.43 -14.05 4.96
N HIS A 371 5.59 -13.97 5.99
CA HIS A 371 5.80 -13.10 7.14
C HIS A 371 6.54 -13.84 8.27
N VAL A 372 6.18 -15.11 8.52
CA VAL A 372 6.75 -15.91 9.62
C VAL A 372 8.13 -16.47 9.31
N ARG A 373 8.46 -16.66 8.03
CA ARG A 373 9.78 -17.11 7.57
C ARG A 373 10.92 -16.25 8.10
N TYR A 374 10.67 -14.95 8.26
CA TYR A 374 11.66 -13.99 8.77
C TYR A 374 11.50 -13.72 10.27
N GLY A 375 10.75 -14.54 11.03
CA GLY A 375 10.46 -14.29 12.44
C GLY A 375 11.72 -14.19 13.32
N CYS A 376 12.68 -15.12 13.12
CA CYS A 376 13.98 -15.11 13.80
C CYS A 376 14.75 -13.80 13.53
N PHE A 377 14.97 -13.44 12.26
CA PHE A 377 15.62 -12.18 11.90
C PHE A 377 14.84 -10.94 12.39
N SER A 378 13.53 -10.87 12.12
CA SER A 378 12.73 -9.67 12.33
C SER A 378 12.60 -9.33 13.82
N GLY A 379 12.42 -10.33 14.68
CA GLY A 379 12.34 -10.09 16.12
C GLY A 379 13.66 -9.62 16.72
N LEU A 380 14.80 -10.23 16.34
CA LEU A 380 16.12 -9.75 16.78
C LEU A 380 16.43 -8.36 16.21
N TYR A 381 16.11 -8.11 14.94
CA TYR A 381 16.36 -6.84 14.29
C TYR A 381 15.53 -5.70 14.89
N ILE A 382 14.24 -5.95 15.16
CA ILE A 382 13.36 -4.98 15.83
C ILE A 382 13.82 -4.73 17.26
N SER A 383 14.18 -5.78 18.01
CA SER A 383 14.73 -5.63 19.36
C SER A 383 15.94 -4.72 19.35
N GLU A 384 16.91 -4.99 18.48
CA GLU A 384 18.14 -4.20 18.39
C GLU A 384 17.85 -2.76 17.96
N LEU A 385 16.96 -2.54 16.98
CA LEU A 385 16.54 -1.19 16.58
C LEU A 385 15.95 -0.41 17.74
N LEU A 386 15.07 -1.02 18.54
CA LEU A 386 14.42 -0.37 19.68
C LEU A 386 15.44 0.02 20.76
N LEU A 387 16.44 -0.82 20.99
CA LEU A 387 17.49 -0.58 21.99
C LEU A 387 18.51 0.47 21.52
N THR A 388 19.07 0.28 20.33
CA THR A 388 20.23 1.06 19.86
C THR A 388 19.81 2.35 19.16
N SER A 389 18.91 2.25 18.18
CA SER A 389 18.48 3.39 17.36
C SER A 389 17.38 4.20 18.04
N HIS A 390 16.53 3.58 18.87
CA HIS A 390 15.43 4.30 19.53
C HIS A 390 15.70 4.59 21.01
N GLY A 391 16.72 3.95 21.61
CA GLY A 391 17.11 4.21 23.00
C GLY A 391 16.05 3.80 24.02
N LEU A 392 15.09 2.95 23.63
CA LEU A 392 14.01 2.53 24.51
C LEU A 392 14.54 1.53 25.55
N PRO A 393 14.15 1.65 26.83
CA PRO A 393 14.58 0.69 27.84
C PRO A 393 14.09 -0.72 27.48
N PRO A 394 14.90 -1.77 27.73
CA PRO A 394 14.61 -3.13 27.25
C PRO A 394 13.23 -3.68 27.62
N GLU A 395 12.79 -3.41 28.86
CA GLU A 395 11.53 -3.91 29.42
C GLU A 395 10.37 -2.93 29.31
N ALA A 396 10.61 -1.72 28.80
CA ALA A 396 9.58 -0.71 28.71
C ALA A 396 8.57 -1.09 27.61
N LYS A 397 7.32 -1.34 28.01
CA LYS A 397 6.18 -1.62 27.11
C LYS A 397 5.61 -0.33 26.51
N LEU A 398 6.49 0.48 25.94
CA LEU A 398 6.17 1.79 25.37
C LEU A 398 5.71 1.71 23.91
N VAL A 399 5.79 0.53 23.27
CA VAL A 399 5.38 0.37 21.88
C VAL A 399 4.03 -0.34 21.83
N SER A 400 3.01 0.38 21.42
CA SER A 400 1.70 -0.18 21.08
C SER A 400 1.66 -0.55 19.60
N VAL A 401 1.09 -1.70 19.26
CA VAL A 401 0.89 -2.15 17.88
C VAL A 401 -0.55 -2.61 17.70
N ALA A 402 -1.16 -2.24 16.58
CA ALA A 402 -2.44 -2.76 16.14
C ALA A 402 -2.48 -2.80 14.61
N ARG A 403 -3.40 -3.57 14.02
CA ARG A 403 -3.58 -3.53 12.57
C ARG A 403 -4.37 -2.31 12.13
N SER A 404 -5.38 -1.96 12.91
CA SER A 404 -6.40 -0.98 12.54
C SER A 404 -7.13 -0.46 13.78
N PHE A 405 -7.59 0.78 13.73
CA PHE A 405 -8.55 1.36 14.67
C PHE A 405 -9.86 1.65 13.95
N ASP A 406 -10.97 1.19 14.51
CA ASP A 406 -12.28 1.24 13.84
C ASP A 406 -12.17 0.83 12.37
N GLY A 407 -11.46 -0.29 12.16
CA GLY A 407 -11.13 -0.93 10.88
C GLY A 407 -10.54 -0.02 9.80
N THR A 408 -10.04 1.15 10.17
CA THR A 408 -9.09 1.91 9.38
C THR A 408 -7.69 1.38 9.66
N VAL A 409 -7.01 0.88 8.64
CA VAL A 409 -5.65 0.35 8.80
C VAL A 409 -4.71 1.46 9.21
N VAL A 410 -3.82 1.15 10.15
CA VAL A 410 -2.81 2.09 10.60
C VAL A 410 -1.60 2.05 9.66
N ASP A 411 -1.54 3.04 8.78
CA ASP A 411 -0.40 3.37 7.93
C ASP A 411 -0.38 4.88 7.69
N TRP A 412 0.62 5.39 6.97
CA TRP A 412 0.79 6.82 6.73
C TRP A 412 -0.26 7.45 5.80
N THR A 413 -1.08 6.67 5.09
CA THR A 413 -1.89 7.20 3.99
C THR A 413 -3.02 8.13 4.44
N LEU A 414 -3.65 7.83 5.60
CA LEU A 414 -4.71 8.67 6.18
C LEU A 414 -4.18 10.06 6.53
N GLY A 415 -3.06 10.12 7.25
CA GLY A 415 -2.40 11.35 7.64
C GLY A 415 -1.87 12.12 6.45
N SER A 416 -1.46 11.43 5.38
CA SER A 416 -1.10 12.07 4.11
C SER A 416 -2.28 12.76 3.44
N LEU A 417 -3.46 12.13 3.47
CA LEU A 417 -4.67 12.69 2.89
C LEU A 417 -5.17 13.85 3.75
N LEU A 418 -5.19 13.67 5.08
CA LEU A 418 -5.51 14.69 6.07
C LEU A 418 -4.62 15.92 5.88
N TYR A 419 -3.31 15.71 5.73
CA TYR A 419 -2.35 16.78 5.48
C TYR A 419 -2.70 17.55 4.20
N ASP A 420 -2.94 16.85 3.08
CA ASP A 420 -3.20 17.49 1.79
C ASP A 420 -4.55 18.24 1.74
N VAL A 421 -5.59 17.74 2.43
CA VAL A 421 -6.95 18.32 2.32
C VAL A 421 -7.34 19.26 3.45
N ALA A 422 -6.68 19.17 4.61
CA ALA A 422 -7.02 19.98 5.80
C ALA A 422 -5.87 20.88 6.26
N LEU A 423 -4.63 20.37 6.30
CA LEU A 423 -3.49 21.12 6.86
C LEU A 423 -2.70 21.92 5.82
N PHE A 424 -2.79 21.55 4.55
CA PHE A 424 -2.06 22.20 3.46
C PHE A 424 -2.92 22.46 2.20
N PRO A 425 -4.11 23.07 2.31
CA PRO A 425 -5.04 23.20 1.18
C PRO A 425 -4.59 24.19 0.08
N HIS A 426 -3.47 24.91 0.24
CA HIS A 426 -3.10 26.07 -0.58
C HIS A 426 -2.08 25.83 -1.72
N ARG A 427 -1.85 24.59 -2.18
CA ARG A 427 -1.30 24.40 -3.53
C ARG A 427 -2.43 24.29 -4.54
N LYS A 428 -2.61 25.32 -5.38
CA LYS A 428 -3.32 25.17 -6.66
C LYS A 428 -2.63 24.02 -7.40
N PRO A 429 -3.36 22.96 -7.84
CA PRO A 429 -2.74 21.91 -8.63
C PRO A 429 -2.07 22.57 -9.83
N HIS A 430 -0.82 22.16 -10.12
CA HIS A 430 -0.15 22.58 -11.35
C HIS A 430 -1.11 22.32 -12.51
N SER A 431 -1.63 23.40 -13.10
CA SER A 431 -2.49 23.27 -14.28
C SER A 431 -1.74 22.42 -15.32
N ALA A 432 -2.43 21.61 -16.10
CA ALA A 432 -1.81 20.83 -17.18
C ALA A 432 -0.95 21.71 -18.12
N ARG A 433 -1.23 23.02 -18.15
CA ARG A 433 -0.48 24.06 -18.84
C ARG A 433 0.88 24.39 -18.21
N SER A 434 1.05 24.34 -16.88
CA SER A 434 2.35 24.56 -16.24
C SER A 434 3.27 23.35 -16.36
N LEU A 435 2.73 22.13 -16.37
CA LEU A 435 3.51 20.90 -16.64
C LEU A 435 4.04 20.88 -18.09
N ARG A 436 3.29 21.41 -19.06
CA ARG A 436 3.78 21.63 -20.44
C ARG A 436 4.84 22.73 -20.52
N ALA A 437 4.70 23.82 -19.78
CA ALA A 437 5.64 24.94 -19.81
C ALA A 437 7.01 24.58 -19.18
N GLU A 438 7.03 23.81 -18.10
CA GLU A 438 8.27 23.26 -17.52
C GLU A 438 8.97 22.28 -18.47
N TRP A 439 8.20 21.59 -19.32
CA TRP A 439 8.71 20.64 -20.33
C TRP A 439 9.40 21.35 -21.50
N HIS A 440 8.91 22.54 -21.91
CA HIS A 440 9.49 23.31 -23.00
C HIS A 440 10.60 24.28 -22.58
N GLY A 441 10.68 24.64 -21.29
CA GLY A 441 11.62 25.64 -20.76
C GLY A 441 13.07 25.17 -20.54
N ARG A 442 13.39 23.87 -20.70
CA ARG A 442 14.75 23.34 -20.55
C ARG A 442 15.26 22.73 -21.86
N ARG A 443 15.57 23.58 -22.85
CA ARG A 443 16.58 23.23 -23.87
C ARG A 443 17.96 23.33 -23.23
N TYR A 444 18.44 22.22 -22.69
CA TYR A 444 19.85 22.06 -22.34
C TYR A 444 20.66 22.04 -23.64
N LYS A 445 21.57 23.01 -23.79
CA LYS A 445 22.58 23.02 -24.85
C LYS A 445 23.63 21.96 -24.49
N GLY A 446 23.78 20.94 -25.34
CA GLY A 446 24.98 20.09 -25.36
C GLY A 446 24.69 18.59 -25.29
N GLY A 447 25.10 17.88 -26.34
CA GLY A 447 25.30 16.42 -26.34
C GLY A 447 24.10 15.60 -26.82
N ARG A 448 24.18 15.06 -28.05
CA ARG A 448 23.25 14.04 -28.55
C ARG A 448 23.47 12.75 -27.78
N VAL A 449 22.52 12.38 -26.94
CA VAL A 449 22.25 10.98 -26.57
C VAL A 449 20.89 10.66 -27.17
N ALA A 450 20.80 9.60 -27.96
CA ALA A 450 19.55 9.18 -28.58
C ALA A 450 18.54 8.74 -27.49
N GLU A 451 17.55 9.58 -27.20
CA GLU A 451 16.39 9.24 -26.39
C GLU A 451 15.45 8.32 -27.20
N PRO A 452 14.89 7.24 -26.62
CA PRO A 452 13.74 6.58 -27.22
C PRO A 452 12.55 7.55 -27.18
N SER A 453 12.04 7.92 -28.35
CA SER A 453 11.08 9.00 -28.53
C SER A 453 9.81 8.86 -27.67
N SER A 454 9.41 9.95 -27.00
CA SER A 454 8.15 10.11 -26.25
C SER A 454 6.88 9.70 -27.03
N ALA A 455 6.95 9.68 -28.36
CA ALA A 455 5.86 9.22 -29.24
C ALA A 455 5.61 7.71 -29.13
N ALA A 456 6.66 6.90 -28.98
CA ALA A 456 6.52 5.45 -28.83
C ALA A 456 5.82 5.08 -27.52
N THR A 457 6.17 5.77 -26.42
CA THR A 457 5.52 5.62 -25.12
C THR A 457 4.05 6.05 -25.17
N ALA A 458 3.73 7.16 -25.85
CA ALA A 458 2.35 7.62 -26.03
C ALA A 458 1.51 6.67 -26.90
N ALA A 459 2.08 6.10 -27.98
CA ALA A 459 1.42 5.14 -28.84
C ALA A 459 1.19 3.79 -28.13
N ALA A 460 2.20 3.28 -27.41
CA ALA A 460 2.08 2.07 -26.61
C ALA A 460 1.07 2.24 -25.47
N LEU A 461 1.04 3.42 -24.84
CA LEU A 461 0.04 3.76 -23.83
C LEU A 461 -1.36 3.81 -24.43
N SER A 462 -1.54 4.43 -25.60
CA SER A 462 -2.82 4.46 -26.30
C SER A 462 -3.30 3.05 -26.66
N ALA A 463 -2.42 2.20 -27.18
CA ALA A 463 -2.72 0.80 -27.49
C ALA A 463 -3.09 -0.02 -26.23
N MET A 464 -2.40 0.23 -25.10
CA MET A 464 -2.72 -0.41 -23.82
C MET A 464 -4.08 0.04 -23.28
N LEU A 465 -4.38 1.33 -23.33
CA LEU A 465 -5.68 1.88 -22.92
C LEU A 465 -6.81 1.33 -23.79
N GLU A 466 -6.58 1.18 -25.09
CA GLU A 466 -7.58 0.61 -26.02
C GLU A 466 -7.81 -0.88 -25.77
N ARG A 467 -6.77 -1.65 -25.40
CA ARG A 467 -6.90 -3.05 -24.96
C ARG A 467 -7.70 -3.18 -23.66
N ASN A 468 -7.47 -2.30 -22.68
CA ASN A 468 -8.24 -2.31 -21.43
C ASN A 468 -9.71 -1.96 -21.64
N LYS A 469 -10.02 -0.99 -22.51
CA LYS A 469 -11.41 -0.70 -22.92
C LYS A 469 -12.10 -1.92 -23.55
N ARG A 470 -11.37 -2.67 -24.39
CA ARG A 470 -11.90 -3.92 -24.98
C ARG A 470 -12.11 -5.02 -23.94
N GLN A 471 -11.24 -5.16 -22.95
CA GLN A 471 -11.39 -6.15 -21.88
C GLN A 471 -12.56 -5.87 -20.92
N SER A 472 -12.87 -4.60 -20.65
CA SER A 472 -14.03 -4.21 -19.85
C SER A 472 -15.37 -4.31 -20.60
N GLN A 473 -15.34 -4.56 -21.91
CA GLN A 473 -16.52 -4.73 -22.78
C GLN A 473 -16.70 -6.17 -23.28
N ILE A 474 -15.98 -7.15 -22.74
CA ILE A 474 -16.19 -8.56 -23.11
C ILE A 474 -17.48 -9.05 -22.44
N GLU A 475 -18.61 -8.86 -23.12
CA GLU A 475 -19.70 -9.81 -23.04
C GLU A 475 -19.19 -11.15 -23.56
N VAL A 476 -19.29 -12.20 -22.75
CA VAL A 476 -18.92 -13.56 -23.14
C VAL A 476 -19.71 -13.91 -24.42
N PRO A 477 -19.07 -14.13 -25.58
CA PRO A 477 -19.80 -14.50 -26.77
C PRO A 477 -20.53 -15.81 -26.52
N SER A 478 -21.79 -15.90 -26.93
CA SER A 478 -22.67 -17.08 -26.76
C SER A 478 -22.07 -18.41 -27.28
N ALA A 479 -21.00 -18.35 -28.07
CA ALA A 479 -20.22 -19.51 -28.51
C ALA A 479 -19.25 -20.05 -27.44
N LEU A 480 -18.67 -19.21 -26.58
CA LEU A 480 -17.76 -19.64 -25.49
C LEU A 480 -18.53 -20.28 -24.33
N ALA A 481 -19.75 -19.80 -24.06
CA ALA A 481 -20.68 -20.46 -23.13
C ALA A 481 -21.08 -21.87 -23.61
N LYS A 482 -21.22 -22.07 -24.92
CA LYS A 482 -21.45 -23.40 -25.53
C LYS A 482 -20.22 -24.31 -25.49
N PHE A 483 -19.00 -23.75 -25.53
CA PHE A 483 -17.77 -24.52 -25.41
C PHE A 483 -17.54 -25.03 -23.98
N ILE A 484 -17.84 -24.19 -22.98
CA ILE A 484 -17.78 -24.57 -21.55
C ILE A 484 -18.87 -25.61 -21.19
N TRP A 485 -20.03 -25.56 -21.84
CA TRP A 485 -21.13 -26.53 -21.66
C TRP A 485 -20.76 -27.97 -22.06
N ASN A 486 -19.86 -28.15 -23.02
CA ASN A 486 -19.50 -29.48 -23.55
C ASN A 486 -18.27 -30.13 -22.89
N TRP A 487 -17.62 -29.48 -21.92
CA TRP A 487 -16.38 -29.98 -21.30
C TRP A 487 -16.51 -30.41 -19.83
N VAL A 488 -17.69 -30.24 -19.22
CA VAL A 488 -17.95 -30.64 -17.82
C VAL A 488 -18.92 -31.83 -17.77
N LEU A 489 -18.49 -32.97 -18.32
CA LEU A 489 -19.02 -34.30 -17.98
C LEU A 489 -17.87 -35.32 -18.03
N PRO A 490 -17.53 -36.02 -16.93
CA PRO A 490 -16.50 -37.05 -16.96
C PRO A 490 -17.04 -38.29 -17.68
N ARG A 491 -16.38 -38.71 -18.77
CA ARG A 491 -16.51 -40.07 -19.28
C ARG A 491 -15.53 -40.98 -18.53
N ASN A 492 -16.06 -42.10 -18.03
CA ASN A 492 -15.40 -43.30 -17.50
C ASN A 492 -15.02 -43.28 -16.01
N CYS A 493 -15.95 -43.72 -15.16
CA CYS A 493 -15.65 -44.55 -13.99
C CYS A 493 -16.19 -45.95 -14.26
N ASN A 494 -15.29 -46.92 -14.35
CA ASN A 494 -15.57 -48.33 -14.54
C ASN A 494 -15.25 -49.02 -13.21
N ILE A 495 -16.28 -49.37 -12.41
CA ILE A 495 -16.11 -50.19 -11.21
C ILE A 495 -17.25 -51.21 -11.19
N ASN A 496 -16.88 -52.48 -11.36
CA ASN A 496 -17.71 -53.65 -11.08
C ASN A 496 -17.76 -53.90 -9.57
N LEU A 497 -18.95 -54.08 -9.00
CA LEU A 497 -19.23 -54.94 -7.83
C LEU A 497 -20.77 -55.18 -7.72
N PRO A 498 -21.23 -56.37 -7.28
CA PRO A 498 -22.63 -56.80 -7.41
C PRO A 498 -23.52 -56.54 -6.18
N LEU A 499 -24.79 -56.27 -6.50
CA LEU A 499 -26.06 -56.62 -5.83
C LEU A 499 -26.06 -57.05 -4.34
N SER A 500 -26.68 -56.21 -3.49
CA SER A 500 -27.80 -56.64 -2.65
C SER A 500 -28.68 -55.44 -2.18
N MET A 501 -29.98 -55.56 -2.48
CA MET A 501 -31.16 -54.95 -1.85
C MET A 501 -31.38 -53.40 -1.86
N THR A 502 -32.33 -52.99 -2.71
CA THR A 502 -33.14 -51.74 -2.72
C THR A 502 -34.23 -51.72 -1.61
N PRO A 503 -35.12 -50.71 -1.44
CA PRO A 503 -35.20 -49.32 -1.96
C PRO A 503 -35.55 -48.24 -0.89
N PHE A 504 -35.37 -46.94 -1.19
CA PHE A 504 -36.39 -45.86 -1.13
C PHE A 504 -35.74 -44.47 -1.03
N TRP A 505 -36.26 -43.53 -1.83
CA TRP A 505 -35.94 -42.08 -1.92
C TRP A 505 -34.70 -41.65 -2.72
N CYS A 506 -34.85 -41.56 -4.04
CA CYS A 506 -34.11 -40.58 -4.86
C CYS A 506 -34.93 -40.20 -6.11
N LEU A 507 -35.86 -39.26 -5.96
CA LEU A 507 -36.32 -38.42 -7.06
C LEU A 507 -36.46 -36.97 -6.55
N LEU A 508 -35.53 -36.12 -7.01
CA LEU A 508 -35.56 -34.65 -7.12
C LEU A 508 -35.34 -33.82 -5.82
N PRO A 509 -34.46 -32.79 -5.89
CA PRO A 509 -34.84 -31.55 -6.57
C PRO A 509 -33.70 -30.89 -7.37
N VAL A 510 -33.55 -31.26 -8.64
CA VAL A 510 -32.85 -30.41 -9.64
C VAL A 510 -33.87 -29.64 -10.51
N GLY A 511 -35.07 -30.22 -10.69
CA GLY A 511 -36.16 -29.60 -11.46
C GLY A 511 -36.74 -28.33 -10.84
N TRP A 512 -36.80 -28.24 -9.50
CA TRP A 512 -37.37 -27.08 -8.80
C TRP A 512 -36.50 -25.82 -8.90
N MET A 513 -35.17 -25.98 -8.92
CA MET A 513 -34.24 -24.86 -9.13
C MET A 513 -34.33 -24.30 -10.56
N MET A 514 -34.50 -25.17 -11.56
CA MET A 514 -34.69 -24.72 -12.95
C MET A 514 -36.02 -23.98 -13.14
N LEU A 515 -37.10 -24.44 -12.50
CA LEU A 515 -38.40 -23.77 -12.60
C LEU A 515 -38.38 -22.36 -11.98
N LEU A 516 -37.69 -22.19 -10.84
CA LEU A 516 -37.51 -20.89 -10.18
C LEU A 516 -36.64 -19.93 -11.01
N MET A 517 -35.59 -20.41 -11.68
CA MET A 517 -34.78 -19.58 -12.57
C MET A 517 -35.52 -19.16 -13.84
N ILE A 518 -36.37 -20.03 -14.39
CA ILE A 518 -37.21 -19.71 -15.56
C ILE A 518 -38.29 -18.69 -15.18
N LEU A 519 -38.92 -18.83 -14.01
CA LEU A 519 -39.90 -17.86 -13.51
C LEU A 519 -39.26 -16.49 -13.22
N ALA A 520 -38.07 -16.46 -12.61
CA ALA A 520 -37.32 -15.22 -12.37
C ALA A 520 -36.93 -14.51 -13.69
N TRP A 521 -36.57 -15.29 -14.71
CA TRP A 521 -36.24 -14.77 -16.05
C TRP A 521 -37.46 -14.23 -16.81
N LEU A 522 -38.63 -14.88 -16.69
CA LEU A 522 -39.87 -14.43 -17.31
C LEU A 522 -40.42 -13.15 -16.65
N VAL A 523 -40.32 -13.02 -15.33
CA VAL A 523 -40.70 -11.79 -14.59
C VAL A 523 -39.79 -10.61 -14.96
N GLY A 524 -38.48 -10.85 -15.12
CA GLY A 524 -37.52 -9.83 -15.56
C GLY A 524 -37.76 -9.29 -16.98
N ARG A 525 -38.26 -10.13 -17.91
CA ARG A 525 -38.62 -9.69 -19.28
C ARG A 525 -39.98 -8.97 -19.35
N GLY A 526 -40.91 -9.25 -18.43
CA GLY A 526 -42.21 -8.58 -18.35
C GLY A 526 -42.11 -7.10 -17.98
N TRP A 527 -41.15 -6.74 -17.12
CA TRP A 527 -40.90 -5.36 -16.71
C TRP A 527 -40.27 -4.50 -17.82
N MET A 528 -39.33 -5.06 -18.61
CA MET A 528 -38.68 -4.32 -19.69
C MET A 528 -39.57 -4.07 -20.92
N ARG A 529 -40.67 -4.82 -21.11
CA ARG A 529 -41.61 -4.59 -22.23
C ARG A 529 -42.68 -3.53 -21.94
N ARG A 530 -42.93 -3.14 -20.68
CA ARG A 530 -43.88 -2.05 -20.33
C ARG A 530 -43.24 -0.65 -20.28
N ALA A 531 -41.93 -0.53 -20.12
CA ALA A 531 -41.24 0.76 -20.10
C ALA A 531 -40.86 1.32 -21.49
N GLY A 532 -40.97 0.51 -22.57
CA GLY A 532 -40.52 0.85 -23.92
C GLY A 532 -41.58 1.30 -24.93
N LYS A 533 -42.84 1.50 -24.51
CA LYS A 533 -43.94 1.96 -25.40
C LYS A 533 -44.61 3.23 -24.88
N GLN A 534 -43.85 4.32 -24.71
CA GLN A 534 -44.47 5.64 -24.55
C GLN A 534 -43.50 6.77 -24.91
N HIS A 535 -43.06 6.86 -26.18
CA HIS A 535 -42.78 8.14 -26.88
C HIS A 535 -42.21 7.85 -28.28
N GLN A 536 -43.07 7.90 -29.31
CA GLN A 536 -42.82 8.63 -30.58
C GLN A 536 -43.90 8.36 -31.63
N ARG A 537 -44.29 9.46 -32.32
CA ARG A 537 -45.18 9.64 -33.49
C ARG A 537 -46.68 9.70 -33.13
N THR A 538 -47.42 10.75 -33.48
CA THR A 538 -47.46 11.49 -34.77
C THR A 538 -47.89 12.96 -34.63
N ARG A 539 -47.30 13.84 -35.45
CA ARG A 539 -47.86 15.14 -35.87
C ARG A 539 -48.95 14.91 -36.95
N HIS A 540 -50.07 15.63 -36.90
CA HIS A 540 -50.63 16.37 -38.05
C HIS A 540 -51.78 17.32 -37.64
N VAL A 541 -51.54 18.61 -37.90
CA VAL A 541 -52.38 19.68 -38.50
C VAL A 541 -53.88 19.73 -38.23
N GLY A 542 -54.33 20.89 -37.71
CA GLY A 542 -55.70 21.40 -37.80
C GLY A 542 -55.78 22.88 -37.39
N PHE A 543 -56.15 23.74 -38.34
CA PHE A 543 -56.33 25.20 -38.25
C PHE A 543 -57.41 25.64 -37.24
N HIS A 544 -57.20 26.76 -36.53
CA HIS A 544 -58.05 27.97 -36.60
C HIS A 544 -57.53 29.14 -35.75
N SER A 545 -57.43 30.32 -36.40
CA SER A 545 -57.64 31.71 -35.95
C SER A 545 -57.83 32.01 -34.44
N THR A 546 -57.24 33.04 -33.81
CA THR A 546 -57.34 34.48 -34.12
C THR A 546 -56.36 35.33 -33.29
N TRP A 547 -55.74 36.32 -33.95
CA TRP A 547 -55.57 37.74 -33.58
C TRP A 547 -54.80 38.22 -32.31
N ASN A 548 -53.89 39.15 -32.60
CA ASN A 548 -53.42 40.32 -31.84
C ASN A 548 -52.55 40.09 -30.58
N SER A 549 -51.46 40.83 -30.33
CA SER A 549 -50.91 42.05 -30.90
C SER A 549 -49.50 42.33 -30.35
N ALA A 550 -48.69 43.03 -31.15
CA ALA A 550 -47.58 43.94 -30.80
C ALA A 550 -46.32 43.35 -30.12
N ARG A 551 -45.14 43.38 -30.76
CA ARG A 551 -44.16 44.51 -30.83
C ARG A 551 -43.69 44.92 -29.42
N THR A 552 -42.42 45.09 -29.05
CA THR A 552 -41.10 45.29 -29.69
C THR A 552 -40.12 45.24 -28.49
N MET A 553 -39.04 44.46 -28.48
CA MET A 553 -37.66 44.86 -28.86
C MET A 553 -36.92 45.79 -27.87
N ILE A 554 -35.68 45.38 -27.53
CA ILE A 554 -34.48 46.19 -27.16
C ILE A 554 -34.12 46.34 -25.65
N VAL A 555 -33.29 45.40 -25.15
CA VAL A 555 -31.89 45.49 -24.61
C VAL A 555 -31.33 46.90 -24.25
N PRO A 556 -30.29 47.09 -23.39
CA PRO A 556 -30.01 46.62 -22.03
C PRO A 556 -29.70 47.79 -21.05
N GLN A 557 -29.57 47.49 -19.75
CA GLN A 557 -28.40 47.89 -18.93
C GLN A 557 -28.25 46.93 -17.76
#